data_AF-A0A258GJL5-F1
#
_entry.id   AF-A0A258GJL5-F1
#
_cell.length_a   1.000
_cell.length_b   1.000
_cell.length_c   1.000
_cell.angle_alpha   90.00
_cell.angle_beta   90.00
_cell.angle_gamma   90.00
#
_symmetry.space_group_name_H-M   'P 1'
#
loop_
_entity.id
_entity.type
_entity.pdbx_description
1 polymer ?
#
loop_
_entity_poly.entity_id
_entity_poly.type
_entity_poly.pdbx_seq_one_letter_code
_entity_poly.pdbx_strand_id
1 'polypeptide(L)'
;MRGLFRSLRLAWRTLSLAARLLVVAMLLGGLLASSVLTAVLPSAFLLATSLAGLVVDAGQTVNGRNARKVKELDRQLALSQVDADRLAKDLARKQADADALVSENSILKRKLDEAGTVIYRGQKRAIKEAVNETSERIAERTARAAARNIAAMPGEAIPVYGIAVVVGATAWEVNDACQMMGEMYELDVAFNPDHAISDREVCGMRVPTAGELWDKMKSAPGEVWLDMKQLLPDLPELRFGERLTALLAWAGGIDDWIWTE
;
A
#
# COMPACT_ATOMS: atom_id res chain seq x y z
N MET A 1 18.65 -33.34 -6.90
CA MET A 1 19.29 -32.86 -5.64
C MET A 1 20.56 -32.00 -5.80
N ARG A 2 21.15 -31.80 -6.99
CA ARG A 2 22.40 -30.99 -7.14
C ARG A 2 22.19 -29.47 -7.28
N GLY A 3 20.99 -29.00 -7.64
CA GLY A 3 20.67 -27.57 -7.80
C GLY A 3 20.48 -26.82 -6.47
N LEU A 4 19.83 -27.46 -5.49
CA LEU A 4 19.52 -26.85 -4.18
C LEU A 4 20.78 -26.49 -3.37
N PHE A 5 21.85 -27.28 -3.50
CA PHE A 5 23.13 -27.03 -2.81
C PHE A 5 23.93 -25.88 -3.43
N ARG A 6 23.70 -25.53 -4.70
CA ARG A 6 24.37 -24.39 -5.35
C ARG A 6 23.75 -23.07 -4.94
N SER A 7 22.41 -23.00 -4.86
CA SER A 7 21.71 -21.79 -4.39
C SER A 7 22.00 -21.49 -2.92
N LEU A 8 22.08 -22.52 -2.05
CA LEU A 8 22.46 -22.33 -0.64
C LEU A 8 23.88 -21.78 -0.46
N ARG A 9 24.85 -22.24 -1.27
CA ARG A 9 26.24 -21.72 -1.22
C ARG A 9 26.35 -20.28 -1.70
N LEU A 10 25.54 -19.88 -2.68
CA LEU A 10 25.49 -18.50 -3.16
C LEU A 10 24.88 -17.58 -2.09
N ALA A 11 23.75 -17.99 -1.48
CA ALA A 11 23.12 -17.26 -0.40
C ALA A 11 24.02 -17.10 0.83
N TRP A 12 24.78 -18.15 1.20
CA TRP A 12 25.74 -18.08 2.31
C TRP A 12 26.91 -17.14 2.02
N ARG A 13 27.40 -17.12 0.77
CA ARG A 13 28.48 -16.21 0.35
C ARG A 13 28.04 -14.75 0.39
N THR A 14 26.84 -14.44 -0.10
CA THR A 14 26.28 -13.07 -0.06
C THR A 14 26.04 -12.60 1.37
N LEU A 15 25.56 -13.48 2.25
CA LEU A 15 25.35 -13.15 3.66
C LEU A 15 26.68 -12.89 4.39
N SER A 16 27.72 -13.68 4.10
CA SER A 16 29.05 -13.49 4.70
C SER A 16 29.74 -12.20 4.25
N LEU A 17 29.52 -11.77 3.00
CA LEU A 17 30.05 -10.53 2.45
C LEU A 17 29.36 -9.30 3.06
N ALA A 18 28.03 -9.35 3.22
CA ALA A 18 27.27 -8.29 3.86
C ALA A 18 27.69 -8.10 5.33
N ALA A 19 27.87 -9.19 6.08
CA ALA A 19 28.32 -9.12 7.47
C ALA A 19 29.72 -8.51 7.61
N ARG A 20 30.66 -8.84 6.70
CA ARG A 20 32.01 -8.25 6.70
C ARG A 20 32.01 -6.76 6.38
N LEU A 21 31.17 -6.32 5.44
CA LEU A 21 31.02 -4.89 5.10
C LEU A 21 30.45 -4.08 6.28
N LEU A 22 29.51 -4.66 7.02
CA LEU A 22 28.88 -4.02 8.18
C LEU A 22 29.88 -3.82 9.32
N VAL A 23 30.74 -4.80 9.59
CA VAL A 23 31.82 -4.69 10.58
C VAL A 23 32.85 -3.62 10.19
N VAL A 24 33.24 -3.56 8.91
CA VAL A 24 34.17 -2.52 8.42
C VAL A 24 33.56 -1.13 8.52
N ALA A 25 32.27 -0.97 8.22
CA ALA A 25 31.55 0.30 8.37
C ALA A 25 31.46 0.76 9.83
N MET A 26 31.23 -0.16 10.78
CA MET A 26 31.25 0.16 12.22
C MET A 26 32.64 0.61 12.69
N LEU A 27 33.71 -0.04 12.24
CA LEU A 27 35.08 0.35 12.58
C LEU A 27 35.45 1.73 12.03
N LEU A 28 35.05 2.03 10.79
CA LEU A 28 35.24 3.36 10.18
C LEU A 28 34.43 4.44 10.89
N GLY A 29 33.19 4.14 11.30
CA GLY A 29 32.37 5.05 12.11
C GLY A 29 32.98 5.36 13.48
N GLY A 30 33.58 4.35 14.14
CA GLY A 30 34.28 4.53 15.41
C GLY A 30 35.53 5.42 15.30
N LEU A 31 36.28 5.31 14.21
CA LEU A 31 37.46 6.16 13.95
C LEU A 31 37.07 7.62 13.69
N LEU A 32 35.93 7.87 13.03
CA LEU A 32 35.41 9.23 12.81
C LEU A 32 34.84 9.87 14.09
N ALA A 33 34.31 9.09 15.03
CA ALA A 33 33.89 9.61 16.33
C ALA A 33 35.09 10.01 17.21
N SER A 34 36.22 9.31 17.09
CA SER A 34 37.41 9.57 17.92
C SER A 34 38.21 10.82 17.51
N SER A 35 38.08 11.29 16.26
CA SER A 35 38.78 12.49 15.77
C SER A 35 38.12 13.80 16.19
N VAL A 36 36.85 13.78 16.60
CA VAL A 36 36.14 14.97 17.11
C VAL A 36 36.57 15.29 18.55
N LEU A 37 37.00 14.28 19.32
CA LEU A 37 37.38 14.46 20.73
C LEU A 37 38.79 15.06 20.91
N THR A 38 39.68 14.92 19.92
CA THR A 38 41.07 15.44 19.99
C THR A 38 41.23 16.86 19.44
N ALA A 39 40.21 17.42 18.79
CA ALA A 39 40.26 18.77 18.22
C ALA A 39 39.85 19.89 19.20
N VAL A 40 39.23 19.57 20.35
CA VAL A 40 38.66 20.56 21.29
C VAL A 40 39.60 20.90 22.46
N LEU A 41 40.71 20.17 22.64
CA LEU A 41 41.61 20.35 23.79
C LEU A 41 42.74 21.41 23.64
N PRO A 42 43.23 21.85 22.46
CA PRO A 42 44.32 22.84 22.42
C PRO A 42 43.88 24.30 22.49
N SER A 43 42.63 24.63 22.17
CA SER A 43 42.18 26.04 22.06
C SER A 43 41.82 26.68 23.39
N ALA A 44 41.47 25.89 24.42
CA ALA A 44 41.19 26.40 25.76
C ALA A 44 42.46 26.69 26.58
N PHE A 45 43.61 26.08 26.25
CA PHE A 45 44.84 26.21 27.05
C PHE A 45 45.71 27.42 26.68
N LEU A 46 45.49 28.04 25.51
CA LEU A 46 46.27 29.21 25.06
C LEU A 46 45.75 30.57 25.55
N LEU A 47 44.56 30.61 26.17
CA LEU A 47 44.02 31.83 26.77
C LEU A 47 44.42 32.04 28.24
N ALA A 48 44.88 31.00 28.92
CA ALA A 48 45.28 31.09 30.33
C ALA A 48 46.73 31.63 30.54
N THR A 49 47.60 31.57 29.53
CA THR A 49 49.02 31.90 29.66
C THR A 49 49.43 33.27 29.09
N SER A 50 48.53 34.01 28.42
CA SER A 50 48.86 35.34 27.88
C SER A 50 48.67 36.50 28.86
N LEU A 51 48.14 36.25 30.07
CA LEU A 51 47.88 37.29 31.08
C LEU A 51 48.92 37.35 32.23
N ALA A 52 49.94 36.49 32.23
CA ALA A 52 50.97 36.50 33.27
C ALA A 52 52.17 37.44 32.97
N GLY A 53 52.25 38.03 31.77
CA GLY A 53 53.45 38.72 31.27
C GLY A 53 53.42 40.26 31.22
N LEU A 54 52.36 40.94 31.71
CA LEU A 54 52.17 42.36 31.36
C LEU A 54 51.57 43.23 32.48
N VAL A 55 51.98 43.03 33.74
CA VAL A 55 51.51 43.87 34.87
C VAL A 55 52.64 44.45 35.74
N VAL A 56 53.92 44.20 35.46
CA VAL A 56 55.01 44.73 36.30
C VAL A 56 56.08 45.43 35.46
N ASP A 57 55.74 46.57 34.85
CA ASP A 57 56.62 47.76 34.71
C ASP A 57 56.00 48.79 33.75
N ALA A 58 55.23 49.74 34.30
CA ALA A 58 54.96 51.07 33.72
C ALA A 58 53.96 51.84 34.61
N GLY A 59 54.21 51.86 35.92
CA GLY A 59 53.47 52.70 36.85
C GLY A 59 54.13 54.07 36.92
N GLN A 60 53.37 55.10 36.58
CA GLN A 60 53.63 56.55 36.76
C GLN A 60 53.87 57.32 35.44
N THR A 61 52.99 58.29 35.18
CA THR A 61 53.04 59.38 34.16
C THR A 61 52.12 59.32 32.92
N VAL A 62 51.21 58.34 32.75
CA VAL A 62 50.16 58.39 31.68
C VAL A 62 48.76 58.16 32.25
N ASN A 63 48.33 58.98 33.23
CA ASN A 63 47.15 58.67 34.04
C ASN A 63 45.80 59.20 33.49
N GLY A 64 45.81 60.22 32.60
CA GLY A 64 44.58 60.90 32.16
C GLY A 64 43.90 60.35 30.89
N ARG A 65 44.69 60.08 29.83
CA ARG A 65 44.15 59.56 28.55
C ARG A 65 43.87 58.06 28.61
N ASN A 66 44.68 57.30 29.35
CA ASN A 66 44.46 55.87 29.54
C ASN A 66 43.23 55.61 30.42
N ALA A 67 42.98 56.41 31.46
CA ALA A 67 41.77 56.27 32.28
C ALA A 67 40.47 56.45 31.47
N ARG A 68 40.45 57.32 30.46
CA ARG A 68 39.30 57.46 29.55
C ARG A 68 39.14 56.27 28.61
N LYS A 69 40.25 55.76 28.05
CA LYS A 69 40.23 54.55 27.21
C LYS A 69 39.79 53.31 28.00
N VAL A 70 40.29 53.13 29.21
CA VAL A 70 39.88 52.03 30.11
C VAL A 70 38.39 52.09 30.39
N LYS A 71 37.84 53.27 30.72
CA LYS A 71 36.38 53.43 30.89
C LYS A 71 35.55 53.13 29.64
N GLU A 72 36.04 53.49 28.45
CA GLU A 72 35.34 53.19 27.21
C GLU A 72 35.37 51.69 26.88
N LEU A 73 36.52 51.04 27.08
CA LEU A 73 36.67 49.59 26.96
C LEU A 73 35.79 48.83 27.97
N ASP A 74 35.72 49.28 29.23
CA ASP A 74 34.81 48.72 30.24
C ASP A 74 33.35 48.84 29.80
N ARG A 75 32.97 49.99 29.23
CA ARG A 75 31.60 50.21 28.71
C ARG A 75 31.30 49.29 27.53
N GLN A 76 32.23 49.13 26.60
CA GLN A 76 32.07 48.19 25.47
C GLN A 76 32.03 46.73 25.92
N LEU A 77 32.85 46.35 26.91
CA LEU A 77 32.85 45.00 27.46
C LEU A 77 31.52 44.70 28.17
N ALA A 78 30.99 45.66 28.95
CA ALA A 78 29.68 45.53 29.59
C ALA A 78 28.54 45.41 28.56
N LEU A 79 28.58 46.18 27.47
CA LEU A 79 27.60 46.06 26.37
C LEU A 79 27.71 44.70 25.66
N SER A 80 28.92 44.26 25.36
CA SER A 80 29.19 42.95 24.74
C SER A 80 28.71 41.78 25.61
N GLN A 81 28.88 41.87 26.93
CA GLN A 81 28.35 40.88 27.88
C GLN A 81 26.81 40.82 27.84
N VAL A 82 26.13 41.97 27.80
CA VAL A 82 24.67 42.04 27.69
C VAL A 82 24.16 41.45 26.38
N ASP A 83 24.84 41.72 25.26
CA ASP A 83 24.50 41.14 23.96
C ASP A 83 24.72 39.63 23.93
N ALA A 84 25.81 39.13 24.52
CA ALA A 84 26.08 37.71 24.66
C ALA A 84 24.99 37.01 25.50
N ASP A 85 24.56 37.62 26.60
CA ASP A 85 23.46 37.11 27.43
C ASP A 85 22.12 37.08 26.68
N ARG A 86 21.85 38.09 25.86
CA ARG A 86 20.63 38.16 25.04
C ARG A 86 20.64 37.08 23.96
N LEU A 87 21.74 36.94 23.24
CA LEU A 87 21.94 35.88 22.24
C LEU A 87 21.84 34.49 22.87
N ALA A 88 22.43 34.28 24.05
CA ALA A 88 22.32 33.01 24.78
C ALA A 88 20.86 32.68 25.14
N LYS A 89 20.08 33.67 25.59
CA LYS A 89 18.64 33.50 25.87
C LYS A 89 17.83 33.22 24.61
N ASP A 90 18.10 33.92 23.51
CA ASP A 90 17.39 33.72 22.25
C ASP A 90 17.72 32.34 21.65
N LEU A 91 18.98 31.90 21.71
CA LEU A 91 19.40 30.57 21.29
C LEU A 91 18.73 29.49 22.15
N ALA A 92 18.67 29.68 23.48
CA ALA A 92 17.95 28.77 24.36
C ALA A 92 16.44 28.69 24.03
N ARG A 93 15.79 29.81 23.70
CA ARG A 93 14.38 29.82 23.24
C ARG A 93 14.22 29.07 21.92
N LYS A 94 15.08 29.34 20.94
CA LYS A 94 15.04 28.67 19.63
C LYS A 94 15.31 27.17 19.74
N GLN A 95 16.21 26.77 20.64
CA GLN A 95 16.46 25.37 20.95
C GLN A 95 15.20 24.71 21.52
N ALA A 96 14.55 25.35 22.50
CA ALA A 96 13.31 24.86 23.10
C ALA A 96 12.16 24.77 22.08
N ASP A 97 12.02 25.75 21.19
CA ASP A 97 11.03 25.72 20.10
C ASP A 97 11.31 24.56 19.12
N ALA A 98 12.57 24.35 18.76
CA ALA A 98 12.98 23.25 17.88
C ALA A 98 12.67 21.88 18.51
N ASP A 99 12.99 21.70 19.80
CA ASP A 99 12.71 20.48 20.54
C ASP A 99 11.19 20.22 20.63
N ALA A 100 10.40 21.27 20.84
CA ALA A 100 8.93 21.19 20.85
C ALA A 100 8.38 20.75 19.49
N LEU A 101 8.85 21.35 18.38
CA LEU A 101 8.43 20.99 17.02
C LEU A 101 8.84 19.57 16.63
N VAL A 102 10.00 19.09 17.09
CA VAL A 102 10.44 17.71 16.88
C VAL A 102 9.53 16.74 17.62
N SER A 103 9.18 17.05 18.87
CA SER A 103 8.23 16.25 19.66
C SER A 103 6.86 16.18 18.99
N GLU A 104 6.32 17.33 18.57
CA GLU A 104 5.02 17.41 17.88
C GLU A 104 5.03 16.63 16.56
N ASN A 105 6.06 16.78 15.73
CA ASN A 105 6.21 15.99 14.51
C ASN A 105 6.26 14.47 14.79
N SER A 106 6.91 14.04 15.88
CA SER A 106 6.97 12.63 16.24
C SER A 106 5.60 12.05 16.64
N ILE A 107 4.74 12.88 17.22
CA ILE A 107 3.36 12.52 17.59
C ILE A 107 2.49 12.49 16.34
N LEU A 108 2.60 13.50 15.48
CA LEU A 108 1.86 13.56 14.22
C LEU A 108 2.21 12.38 13.31
N LYS A 109 3.49 12.01 13.21
CA LYS A 109 3.91 10.81 12.47
C LYS A 109 3.26 9.55 13.02
N ARG A 110 3.24 9.36 14.35
CA ARG A 110 2.57 8.22 14.98
C ARG A 110 1.07 8.20 14.70
N LYS A 111 0.40 9.35 14.80
CA LYS A 111 -1.03 9.47 14.45
C LYS A 111 -1.29 9.15 12.98
N LEU A 112 -0.39 9.55 12.08
CA LEU A 112 -0.49 9.24 10.65
C LEU A 112 -0.28 7.75 10.38
N ASP A 113 0.70 7.13 11.04
CA ASP A 113 0.96 5.69 10.95
C ASP A 113 -0.23 4.88 11.48
N GLU A 114 -0.86 5.33 12.57
CA GLU A 114 -2.07 4.72 13.13
C GLU A 114 -3.28 4.92 12.20
N ALA A 115 -3.51 6.14 11.71
CA ALA A 115 -4.59 6.45 10.78
C ALA A 115 -4.41 5.77 9.41
N GLY A 116 -3.17 5.46 9.02
CA GLY A 116 -2.83 4.77 7.79
C GLY A 116 -3.08 3.26 7.81
N THR A 117 -3.62 2.73 8.91
CA THR A 117 -3.85 1.30 9.10
C THR A 117 -5.31 0.98 9.39
N VAL A 118 -5.76 -0.18 8.91
CA VAL A 118 -7.12 -0.71 9.10
C VAL A 118 -7.04 -2.17 9.54
N ILE A 119 -8.09 -2.67 10.19
CA ILE A 119 -8.23 -4.11 10.46
C ILE A 119 -8.84 -4.75 9.22
N TYR A 120 -8.00 -5.42 8.43
CA TYR A 120 -8.40 -6.12 7.23
C TYR A 120 -8.16 -7.62 7.42
N ARG A 121 -9.20 -8.44 7.23
CA ARG A 121 -9.17 -9.90 7.44
C ARG A 121 -8.61 -10.31 8.81
N GLY A 122 -8.99 -9.57 9.86
CA GLY A 122 -8.55 -9.83 11.23
C GLY A 122 -7.11 -9.41 11.56
N GLN A 123 -6.41 -8.72 10.64
CA GLN A 123 -5.04 -8.26 10.84
C GLN A 123 -4.94 -6.75 10.63
N LYS A 124 -4.10 -6.08 11.43
CA LYS A 124 -3.78 -4.67 11.22
C LYS A 124 -2.87 -4.54 10.00
N ARG A 125 -3.37 -3.91 8.94
CA ARG A 125 -2.69 -3.74 7.65
C ARG A 125 -2.69 -2.28 7.25
N ALA A 126 -1.70 -1.87 6.45
CA ALA A 126 -1.75 -0.54 5.84
C ALA A 126 -2.92 -0.47 4.85
N ILE A 127 -3.61 0.67 4.80
CA ILE A 127 -4.72 0.93 3.86
C ILE A 127 -4.33 0.57 2.42
N LYS A 128 -3.13 0.97 2.00
CA LYS A 128 -2.60 0.69 0.67
C LYS A 128 -2.44 -0.81 0.40
N GLU A 129 -2.02 -1.58 1.41
CA GLU A 129 -1.86 -3.04 1.27
C GLU A 129 -3.22 -3.72 1.12
N ALA A 130 -4.20 -3.37 1.97
CA ALA A 130 -5.55 -3.92 1.91
C ALA A 130 -6.22 -3.67 0.54
N VAL A 131 -6.13 -2.43 0.05
CA VAL A 131 -6.68 -2.06 -1.27
C VAL A 131 -5.94 -2.77 -2.41
N ASN A 132 -4.60 -2.83 -2.36
CA ASN A 132 -3.81 -3.49 -3.41
C ASN A 132 -4.09 -4.99 -3.47
N GLU A 133 -4.12 -5.68 -2.33
CA GLU A 133 -4.42 -7.11 -2.26
C GLU A 133 -5.83 -7.41 -2.81
N THR A 134 -6.81 -6.59 -2.44
CA THR A 134 -8.19 -6.75 -2.93
C THR A 134 -8.27 -6.53 -4.45
N SER A 135 -7.62 -5.48 -4.94
CA SER A 135 -7.60 -5.13 -6.36
C SER A 135 -6.90 -6.19 -7.20
N GLU A 136 -5.78 -6.74 -6.73
CA GLU A 136 -5.04 -7.82 -7.40
C GLU A 136 -5.89 -9.09 -7.51
N ARG A 137 -6.55 -9.50 -6.42
CA ARG A 137 -7.42 -10.68 -6.40
C ARG A 137 -8.64 -10.54 -7.31
N ILE A 138 -9.26 -9.36 -7.35
CA ILE A 138 -10.36 -9.06 -8.27
C ILE A 138 -9.87 -9.09 -9.72
N ALA A 139 -8.72 -8.47 -10.01
CA ALA A 139 -8.15 -8.46 -11.36
C ALA A 139 -7.83 -9.88 -11.85
N GLU A 140 -7.19 -10.71 -11.03
CA GLU A 140 -6.88 -12.11 -11.36
C GLU A 140 -8.14 -12.96 -11.57
N ARG A 141 -9.20 -12.78 -10.77
CA ARG A 141 -10.46 -13.49 -10.99
C ARG A 141 -11.18 -13.01 -12.24
N THR A 142 -11.26 -11.71 -12.45
CA THR A 142 -11.90 -11.12 -13.63
C THR A 142 -11.21 -11.61 -14.91
N ALA A 143 -9.88 -11.65 -14.93
CA ALA A 143 -9.12 -12.17 -16.06
C ALA A 143 -9.41 -13.67 -16.32
N ARG A 144 -9.49 -14.48 -15.26
CA ARG A 144 -9.84 -15.91 -15.39
C ARG A 144 -11.28 -16.13 -15.85
N ALA A 145 -12.24 -15.37 -15.33
CA ALA A 145 -13.63 -15.44 -15.73
C ALA A 145 -13.79 -15.07 -17.22
N ALA A 146 -13.18 -13.96 -17.65
CA ALA A 146 -13.17 -13.56 -19.05
C ALA A 146 -12.54 -14.62 -19.97
N ALA A 147 -11.41 -15.21 -19.55
CA ALA A 147 -10.76 -16.28 -20.31
C ALA A 147 -11.64 -17.53 -20.42
N ARG A 148 -12.34 -17.92 -19.34
CA ARG A 148 -13.29 -19.05 -19.35
C ARG A 148 -14.46 -18.80 -20.31
N ASN A 149 -15.03 -17.60 -20.31
CA ASN A 149 -16.12 -17.26 -21.21
C ASN A 149 -15.69 -17.30 -22.67
N ILE A 150 -14.53 -16.71 -23.01
CA ILE A 150 -13.99 -16.77 -24.38
C ILE A 150 -13.73 -18.23 -24.79
N ALA A 151 -13.20 -19.05 -23.88
CA ALA A 151 -12.95 -20.46 -24.13
C ALA A 151 -14.24 -21.30 -24.25
N ALA A 152 -15.34 -20.86 -23.64
CA ALA A 152 -16.63 -21.53 -23.69
C ALA A 152 -17.37 -21.27 -25.02
N MET A 153 -17.15 -20.12 -25.68
CA MET A 153 -17.86 -19.72 -26.91
C MET A 153 -17.96 -20.82 -28.00
N PRO A 154 -16.90 -21.58 -28.35
CA PRO A 154 -17.03 -22.64 -29.35
C PRO A 154 -17.95 -23.77 -28.90
N GLY A 155 -17.99 -24.07 -27.60
CA GLY A 155 -18.88 -25.07 -27.01
C GLY A 155 -20.32 -24.60 -26.96
N GLU A 156 -20.54 -23.31 -26.66
CA GLU A 156 -21.88 -22.68 -26.67
C GLU A 156 -22.51 -22.70 -28.07
N ALA A 157 -21.68 -22.67 -29.13
CA ALA A 157 -22.14 -22.73 -30.51
C ALA A 157 -22.60 -24.13 -30.95
N ILE A 158 -22.30 -25.20 -30.19
CA ILE A 158 -22.72 -26.56 -30.52
C ILE A 158 -24.23 -26.69 -30.23
N PRO A 159 -25.07 -27.05 -31.20
CA PRO A 159 -26.50 -27.25 -30.96
C PRO A 159 -26.75 -28.29 -29.85
N VAL A 160 -27.76 -28.05 -29.01
CA VAL A 160 -28.15 -28.87 -27.85
C VAL A 160 -27.11 -28.86 -26.71
N TYR A 161 -25.86 -29.23 -26.98
CA TYR A 161 -24.78 -29.26 -25.98
C TYR A 161 -24.38 -27.86 -25.47
N GLY A 162 -24.54 -26.83 -26.29
CA GLY A 162 -24.22 -25.46 -25.93
C GLY A 162 -24.97 -24.98 -24.69
N ILE A 163 -26.17 -25.51 -24.42
CA ILE A 163 -26.95 -25.18 -23.20
C ILE A 163 -26.24 -25.67 -21.95
N ALA A 164 -25.67 -26.88 -21.97
CA ALA A 164 -24.89 -27.41 -20.86
C ALA A 164 -23.60 -26.59 -20.65
N VAL A 165 -22.97 -26.13 -21.73
CA VAL A 165 -21.79 -25.25 -21.67
C VAL A 165 -22.15 -23.90 -21.06
N VAL A 166 -23.25 -23.26 -21.50
CA VAL A 166 -23.74 -21.99 -20.94
C VAL A 166 -24.02 -22.13 -19.44
N VAL A 167 -24.80 -23.14 -19.04
CA VAL A 167 -25.10 -23.38 -17.62
C VAL A 167 -23.83 -23.61 -16.79
N GLY A 168 -22.88 -24.38 -17.31
CA GLY A 168 -21.60 -24.62 -16.65
C GLY A 168 -20.74 -23.36 -16.52
N ALA A 169 -20.65 -22.56 -17.59
CA ALA A 169 -19.94 -21.28 -17.59
C ALA A 169 -20.58 -20.31 -16.58
N THR A 170 -21.90 -20.15 -16.63
CA THR A 170 -22.64 -19.28 -15.71
C THR A 170 -22.53 -19.73 -14.25
N ALA A 171 -22.46 -21.03 -13.97
CA ALA A 171 -22.19 -21.52 -12.62
C ALA A 171 -20.82 -21.05 -12.10
N TRP A 172 -19.79 -21.06 -12.94
CA TRP A 172 -18.48 -20.50 -12.60
C TRP A 172 -18.53 -18.98 -12.44
N GLU A 173 -19.26 -18.27 -13.31
CA GLU A 173 -19.44 -16.81 -13.21
C GLU A 173 -20.10 -16.40 -11.89
N VAL A 174 -21.20 -17.04 -11.50
CA VAL A 174 -21.89 -16.75 -10.24
C VAL A 174 -20.98 -17.03 -9.04
N ASN A 175 -20.22 -18.13 -9.08
CA ASN A 175 -19.25 -18.44 -8.03
C ASN A 175 -18.11 -17.41 -7.94
N ASP A 176 -17.56 -16.98 -9.08
CA ASP A 176 -16.49 -15.99 -9.13
C ASP A 176 -17.01 -14.61 -8.67
N ALA A 177 -18.23 -14.23 -9.07
CA ALA A 177 -18.89 -13.01 -8.64
C ALA A 177 -19.20 -13.02 -7.12
N CYS A 178 -19.65 -14.16 -6.57
CA CYS A 178 -19.82 -14.33 -5.12
C CYS A 178 -18.50 -14.11 -4.37
N GLN A 179 -17.40 -14.70 -4.84
CA GLN A 179 -16.09 -14.48 -4.23
C GLN A 179 -15.63 -13.03 -4.34
N MET A 180 -15.86 -12.35 -5.47
CA MET A 180 -15.55 -10.93 -5.63
C MET A 180 -16.36 -10.07 -4.64
N MET A 181 -17.64 -10.38 -4.44
CA MET A 181 -18.46 -9.70 -3.44
C MET A 181 -17.95 -9.94 -2.02
N GLY A 182 -17.51 -11.15 -1.70
CA GLY A 182 -16.87 -11.44 -0.42
C GLY A 182 -15.59 -10.62 -0.18
N GLU A 183 -14.78 -10.42 -1.21
CA GLU A 183 -13.57 -9.59 -1.12
C GLU A 183 -13.87 -8.10 -0.97
N MET A 184 -14.89 -7.62 -1.69
CA MET A 184 -15.37 -6.25 -1.50
C MET A 184 -15.95 -6.05 -0.11
N TYR A 185 -16.70 -7.02 0.42
CA TYR A 185 -17.22 -6.99 1.78
C TYR A 185 -16.10 -6.94 2.81
N GLU A 186 -15.07 -7.78 2.69
CA GLU A 186 -13.94 -7.75 3.62
C GLU A 186 -13.18 -6.42 3.61
N LEU A 187 -13.05 -5.81 2.43
CA LEU A 187 -12.47 -4.48 2.31
C LEU A 187 -13.40 -3.44 2.93
N ASP A 188 -14.70 -3.49 2.63
CA ASP A 188 -15.67 -2.52 3.11
C ASP A 188 -15.86 -2.60 4.63
N VAL A 189 -15.84 -3.78 5.24
CA VAL A 189 -15.79 -3.93 6.70
C VAL A 189 -14.56 -3.25 7.31
N ALA A 190 -13.42 -3.25 6.61
CA ALA A 190 -12.20 -2.62 7.08
C ALA A 190 -12.26 -1.08 7.07
N PHE A 191 -13.03 -0.48 6.16
CA PHE A 191 -13.17 0.97 6.02
C PHE A 191 -14.45 1.54 6.64
N ASN A 192 -15.56 0.81 6.54
CA ASN A 192 -16.92 1.21 6.89
C ASN A 192 -17.63 0.09 7.69
N PRO A 193 -17.13 -0.28 8.89
CA PRO A 193 -17.66 -1.42 9.65
C PRO A 193 -19.16 -1.32 9.98
N ASP A 194 -19.71 -0.10 10.10
CA ASP A 194 -21.11 0.13 10.45
C ASP A 194 -22.07 0.06 9.25
N HIS A 195 -21.54 0.09 8.02
CA HIS A 195 -22.32 0.17 6.78
C HIS A 195 -21.86 -0.80 5.70
N ALA A 196 -21.19 -1.89 6.10
CA ALA A 196 -20.61 -2.84 5.15
C ALA A 196 -21.66 -3.48 4.23
N ILE A 197 -21.40 -3.46 2.92
CA ILE A 197 -22.26 -4.04 1.89
C ILE A 197 -22.21 -5.57 1.96
N SER A 198 -23.36 -6.23 2.16
CA SER A 198 -23.42 -7.69 2.23
C SER A 198 -23.06 -8.38 0.90
N ASP A 199 -22.35 -9.49 0.98
CA ASP A 199 -22.01 -10.39 -0.13
C ASP A 199 -23.16 -11.33 -0.57
N ARG A 200 -24.25 -11.39 0.19
CA ARG A 200 -25.28 -12.44 0.09
C ARG A 200 -26.12 -12.39 -1.18
N GLU A 201 -26.25 -11.21 -1.79
CA GLU A 201 -27.13 -11.03 -2.96
C GLU A 201 -26.68 -11.90 -4.14
N VAL A 202 -25.37 -12.04 -4.35
CA VAL A 202 -24.81 -12.87 -5.43
C VAL A 202 -24.61 -14.32 -5.00
N CYS A 203 -24.12 -14.55 -3.78
CA CYS A 203 -23.83 -15.89 -3.28
C CYS A 203 -25.07 -16.79 -3.12
N GLY A 204 -26.27 -16.23 -3.16
CA GLY A 204 -27.54 -16.97 -3.10
C GLY A 204 -28.19 -17.27 -4.46
N MET A 205 -27.62 -16.81 -5.58
CA MET A 205 -28.24 -17.01 -6.90
C MET A 205 -28.18 -18.47 -7.34
N ARG A 206 -29.34 -19.04 -7.73
CA ARG A 206 -29.42 -20.39 -8.31
C ARG A 206 -29.25 -20.31 -9.82
N VAL A 207 -28.24 -20.98 -10.34
CA VAL A 207 -28.11 -21.25 -11.77
C VAL A 207 -29.02 -22.43 -12.13
N PRO A 208 -29.91 -22.30 -13.14
CA PRO A 208 -30.77 -23.40 -13.58
C PRO A 208 -29.94 -24.54 -14.17
N THR A 209 -30.47 -25.76 -14.15
CA THR A 209 -29.84 -26.90 -14.82
C THR A 209 -30.02 -26.81 -16.34
N ALA A 210 -29.19 -27.54 -17.09
CA ALA A 210 -29.32 -27.61 -18.55
C ALA A 210 -30.71 -28.11 -18.99
N GLY A 211 -31.26 -29.10 -18.30
CA GLY A 211 -32.61 -29.62 -18.56
C GLY A 211 -33.71 -28.60 -18.25
N GLU A 212 -33.65 -27.92 -17.10
CA GLU A 212 -34.60 -26.85 -16.75
C GLU A 212 -34.59 -25.72 -17.81
N LEU A 213 -33.40 -25.33 -18.28
CA LEU A 213 -33.25 -24.30 -19.30
C LEU A 213 -33.78 -24.77 -20.67
N TRP A 214 -33.51 -26.02 -21.04
CA TRP A 214 -33.99 -26.62 -22.28
C TRP A 214 -35.51 -26.78 -22.31
N ASP A 215 -36.11 -27.24 -21.22
CA ASP A 215 -37.57 -27.37 -21.09
C ASP A 215 -38.28 -26.02 -21.17
N LYS A 216 -37.70 -24.97 -20.56
CA LYS A 216 -38.22 -23.60 -20.70
C LYS A 216 -38.12 -23.10 -22.15
N MET A 217 -37.01 -23.39 -22.83
CA MET A 217 -36.81 -23.01 -24.23
C MET A 217 -37.78 -23.74 -25.17
N LYS A 218 -38.06 -25.03 -24.93
CA LYS A 218 -39.03 -25.82 -25.72
C LYS A 218 -40.47 -25.36 -25.50
N SER A 219 -40.85 -25.12 -24.25
CA SER A 219 -42.24 -24.85 -23.87
C SER A 219 -42.71 -23.42 -24.16
N ALA A 220 -41.84 -22.42 -23.96
CA ALA A 220 -42.21 -21.02 -24.05
C ALA A 220 -41.12 -20.14 -24.71
N PRO A 221 -40.72 -20.42 -25.96
CA PRO A 221 -39.58 -19.75 -26.58
C PRO A 221 -39.79 -18.23 -26.80
N GLY A 222 -41.02 -17.82 -27.11
CA GLY A 222 -41.37 -16.40 -27.27
C GLY A 222 -41.30 -15.62 -25.95
N GLU A 223 -41.70 -16.23 -24.83
CA GLU A 223 -41.63 -15.59 -23.51
C GLU A 223 -40.18 -15.40 -23.06
N VAL A 224 -39.34 -16.43 -23.24
CA VAL A 224 -37.90 -16.34 -22.96
C VAL A 224 -37.25 -15.19 -23.76
N TRP A 225 -37.63 -15.03 -25.03
CA TRP A 225 -37.12 -13.94 -25.86
C TRP A 225 -37.57 -12.56 -25.38
N LEU A 226 -38.85 -12.43 -24.98
CA LEU A 226 -39.39 -11.19 -24.44
C LEU A 226 -38.73 -10.80 -23.11
N ASP A 227 -38.49 -11.77 -22.21
CA ASP A 227 -37.74 -11.55 -20.98
C ASP A 227 -36.32 -11.05 -21.28
N MET A 228 -35.63 -11.68 -22.23
CA MET A 228 -34.28 -11.27 -22.63
C MET A 228 -34.26 -9.86 -23.24
N LYS A 229 -35.28 -9.48 -24.01
CA LYS A 229 -35.43 -8.12 -24.55
C LYS A 229 -35.63 -7.05 -23.48
N GLN A 230 -36.20 -7.39 -22.32
CA GLN A 230 -36.31 -6.42 -21.21
C GLN A 230 -34.93 -6.05 -20.64
N LEU A 231 -33.99 -7.00 -20.68
CA LEU A 231 -32.61 -6.79 -20.23
C LEU A 231 -31.70 -6.25 -21.36
N LEU A 232 -31.97 -6.63 -22.61
CA LEU A 232 -31.21 -6.28 -23.80
C LEU A 232 -32.16 -5.73 -24.89
N PRO A 233 -32.55 -4.45 -24.82
CA PRO A 233 -33.62 -3.89 -25.66
C PRO A 233 -33.29 -3.85 -27.16
N ASP A 234 -32.00 -3.83 -27.51
CA ASP A 234 -31.53 -3.73 -28.90
C ASP A 234 -31.57 -5.05 -29.68
N LEU A 235 -32.04 -6.14 -29.06
CA LEU A 235 -32.17 -7.43 -29.72
C LEU A 235 -33.25 -7.41 -30.82
N PRO A 236 -32.98 -8.07 -31.97
CA PRO A 236 -33.93 -8.12 -33.08
C PRO A 236 -35.23 -8.83 -32.69
N GLU A 237 -36.31 -8.57 -33.42
CA GLU A 237 -37.54 -9.35 -33.26
C GLU A 237 -37.33 -10.74 -33.87
N LEU A 238 -37.34 -11.79 -33.03
CA LEU A 238 -37.39 -13.16 -33.51
C LEU A 238 -38.85 -13.61 -33.66
N ARG A 239 -39.18 -14.04 -34.87
CA ARG A 239 -40.46 -14.71 -35.14
C ARG A 239 -40.27 -16.21 -34.93
N PHE A 240 -40.79 -16.72 -33.83
CA PHE A 240 -40.90 -18.14 -33.53
C PHE A 240 -42.01 -18.78 -34.41
N GLY A 241 -41.80 -18.79 -35.73
CA GLY A 241 -42.69 -19.42 -36.70
C GLY A 241 -42.35 -20.89 -36.96
N GLU A 242 -43.10 -21.54 -37.86
CA GLU A 242 -43.04 -22.98 -38.13
C GLU A 242 -41.62 -23.55 -38.33
N ARG A 243 -40.72 -22.80 -38.98
CA ARG A 243 -39.32 -23.21 -39.19
C ARG A 243 -38.50 -23.32 -37.91
N LEU A 244 -38.70 -22.44 -36.93
CA LEU A 244 -37.93 -22.49 -35.68
C LEU A 244 -38.49 -23.58 -34.75
N THR A 245 -39.82 -23.76 -34.72
CA THR A 245 -40.45 -24.93 -34.09
C THR A 245 -40.01 -26.24 -34.73
N ALA A 246 -39.86 -26.31 -36.06
CA ALA A 246 -39.32 -27.49 -36.73
C ALA A 246 -37.85 -27.74 -36.39
N LEU A 247 -37.05 -26.69 -36.21
CA LEU A 247 -35.64 -26.77 -35.84
C LEU A 247 -35.46 -27.17 -34.36
N LEU A 248 -36.29 -26.64 -33.47
CA LEU A 248 -36.38 -27.05 -32.06
C LEU A 248 -36.92 -28.48 -31.91
N ALA A 249 -37.87 -28.91 -32.75
CA ALA A 249 -38.37 -30.28 -32.77
C ALA A 249 -37.32 -31.28 -33.30
N TRP A 250 -36.57 -30.91 -34.36
CA TRP A 250 -35.43 -31.69 -34.83
C TRP A 250 -34.32 -31.78 -33.76
N ALA A 251 -34.01 -30.67 -33.08
CA ALA A 251 -33.05 -30.64 -31.99
C ALA A 251 -33.53 -31.41 -30.75
N GLY A 252 -34.84 -31.41 -30.46
CA GLY A 252 -35.45 -32.22 -29.40
C GLY A 252 -35.34 -33.72 -29.67
N GLY A 253 -35.46 -34.14 -30.94
CA GLY A 253 -35.19 -35.54 -31.33
C GLY A 253 -33.72 -35.96 -31.18
N ILE A 254 -32.79 -35.00 -31.24
CA ILE A 254 -31.35 -35.24 -30.97
C ILE A 254 -31.08 -35.31 -29.46
N ASP A 255 -31.74 -34.46 -28.66
CA ASP A 255 -31.67 -34.49 -27.21
C ASP A 255 -32.16 -35.84 -26.64
N ASP A 256 -33.32 -36.32 -27.09
CA ASP A 256 -33.84 -37.63 -26.70
C ASP A 256 -32.86 -38.77 -27.03
N TRP A 257 -32.14 -38.72 -28.16
CA TRP A 257 -31.11 -39.72 -28.52
C TRP A 257 -29.85 -39.63 -27.63
N ILE A 258 -29.41 -38.42 -27.27
CA ILE A 258 -28.20 -38.18 -26.47
C ILE A 258 -28.36 -38.63 -25.01
N TRP A 259 -29.56 -38.53 -24.44
CA TRP A 259 -29.80 -38.81 -23.02
C TRP A 259 -30.52 -40.13 -22.75
N THR A 260 -30.83 -40.94 -23.77
CA THR A 260 -31.45 -42.27 -23.64
C THR A 260 -30.52 -43.47 -23.90
N GLU A 261 -29.25 -43.24 -24.25
CA GLU A 261 -28.15 -44.23 -24.17
C GLU A 261 -27.31 -44.04 -22.89
#